data_AF-A0A4U6URF0-F1
#
_entry.id   AF-A0A4U6URF0-F1
#
_cell.length_a   1.000
_cell.length_b   1.000
_cell.length_c   1.000
_cell.angle_alpha   90.00
_cell.angle_beta   90.00
_cell.angle_gamma   90.00
#
_symmetry.space_group_name_H-M   'P 1'
#
loop_
_entity.id
_entity.type
_entity.pdbx_description
1 polymer ?
#
loop_
_entity_poly.entity_id
_entity_poly.type
_entity_poly.pdbx_seq_one_letter_code
_entity_poly.pdbx_strand_id
1 'polypeptide(L)'
;MLARPTRGSDSTRRSRIGRATCSVPTLCLSRARTERGGRREGEAEGAPKLETEIMVRAWGRAALPPLLILCLLHLQYSPLVVAQEGQEKDPATLFARASEMMNLRKYDGALGLLNAVLEVDPNHSEAYRQRASVLRHKCRYKEAESDYNKYLELNPATASVEKELSQLLQAQNSLQSAYGQFDSGDFSKVLEYINKIVLVFSPGCLKAKLLKAKALLALKDYSSVISETGFILKEDEDNLDALLLRGRAYYYLADHDVASRHYQKGLRLDPEHSDLKKAYFGLKNLLKKTKSAEDNAARGKLRVSAENYKAALAMDPDHTAYNVHLYLGLCKTLVKLGRGKEAISSCTEALNIDSDLVDALTQRGEAKLLSEDWEGAVQDLKEAAQKSPQDMGIREALMRAEKQLKLSKRKDWYKILGISKTASAAEIKRAYKKLALQWHPDKNVDKREEAENMFREIAAAYEVLGDEDKRVRYDRGEDIDEMNMGGGGGGGFNPFGGGGQQYTFHFDGGFPGGGFPGGGGFQFNF
;
A
#
# COMPACT_ATOMS: atom_id res chain seq x y z
N MET A 1 38.47 -51.66 6.55
CA MET A 1 38.29 -51.74 8.02
C MET A 1 37.04 -50.92 8.34
N LEU A 2 35.88 -51.54 8.59
CA LEU A 2 35.44 -52.09 9.88
C LEU A 2 35.43 -51.06 11.01
N ALA A 3 34.25 -50.48 11.31
CA ALA A 3 33.56 -50.64 12.61
C ALA A 3 32.27 -49.79 12.71
N ARG A 4 31.16 -50.45 13.08
CA ARG A 4 30.02 -49.89 13.84
C ARG A 4 30.32 -50.09 15.35
N PRO A 5 29.73 -49.34 16.31
CA PRO A 5 28.34 -49.55 16.78
C PRO A 5 27.61 -48.20 17.02
N THR A 6 26.44 -48.04 17.66
CA THR A 6 25.60 -48.92 18.51
C THR A 6 24.09 -48.60 18.31
N ARG A 7 23.25 -48.84 19.33
CA ARG A 7 21.85 -48.39 19.53
C ARG A 7 21.58 -48.23 21.04
N GLY A 8 20.56 -47.47 21.40
CA GLY A 8 19.65 -47.71 22.53
C GLY A 8 18.24 -47.25 22.10
N SER A 9 17.11 -47.94 22.33
CA SER A 9 16.56 -48.53 23.57
C SER A 9 16.31 -47.46 24.65
N ASP A 10 15.14 -47.34 25.28
CA ASP A 10 13.83 -47.99 25.09
C ASP A 10 12.77 -47.14 25.83
N SER A 11 11.50 -47.55 25.74
CA SER A 11 10.46 -47.42 26.77
C SER A 11 9.08 -46.92 26.31
N THR A 12 8.12 -47.79 26.61
CA THR A 12 6.68 -47.68 26.44
C THR A 12 6.01 -46.83 27.53
N ARG A 13 4.85 -46.24 27.21
CA ARG A 13 3.66 -46.42 28.08
C ARG A 13 2.33 -46.22 27.34
N ARG A 14 1.35 -47.06 27.70
CA ARG A 14 -0.05 -47.06 27.23
C ARG A 14 -1.00 -46.55 28.32
N SER A 15 -2.07 -45.87 27.92
CA SER A 15 -3.41 -45.94 28.52
C SER A 15 -4.41 -45.47 27.45
N ARG A 16 -5.45 -46.23 27.05
CA ARG A 16 -6.68 -46.66 27.78
C ARG A 16 -7.45 -45.45 28.35
N ILE A 17 -8.77 -45.28 28.24
CA ILE A 17 -9.91 -46.02 27.63
C ILE A 17 -11.06 -44.99 27.42
N GLY A 18 -12.03 -45.21 26.52
CA GLY A 18 -13.32 -44.48 26.57
C GLY A 18 -14.22 -44.64 25.34
N ARG A 19 -15.29 -45.44 25.44
CA ARG A 19 -16.43 -45.50 24.49
C ARG A 19 -17.70 -44.96 25.17
N ALA A 20 -18.55 -44.23 24.44
CA ALA A 20 -20.02 -44.11 24.62
C ALA A 20 -20.55 -42.98 23.68
N THR A 21 -21.16 -43.27 22.52
CA THR A 21 -22.61 -43.48 22.24
C THR A 21 -23.48 -42.22 22.12
N CYS A 22 -24.08 -42.06 20.92
CA CYS A 22 -25.43 -41.57 20.59
C CYS A 22 -26.03 -40.33 21.30
N SER A 23 -26.44 -39.32 20.52
CA SER A 23 -27.84 -39.20 20.04
C SER A 23 -28.11 -37.86 19.32
N VAL A 24 -29.13 -37.84 18.47
CA VAL A 24 -29.73 -36.64 17.85
C VAL A 24 -31.14 -36.49 18.44
N PRO A 25 -31.63 -35.26 18.67
CA PRO A 25 -32.97 -34.96 18.16
C PRO A 25 -33.13 -33.55 17.57
N THR A 26 -34.13 -33.45 16.69
CA THR A 26 -34.62 -32.23 16.02
C THR A 26 -35.90 -31.74 16.71
N LEU A 27 -36.20 -30.43 16.68
CA LEU A 27 -37.52 -29.79 16.39
C LEU A 27 -37.93 -28.54 17.25
N CYS A 28 -38.43 -27.53 16.51
CA CYS A 28 -39.60 -26.66 16.77
C CYS A 28 -39.67 -25.58 17.90
N LEU A 29 -39.68 -24.32 17.42
CA LEU A 29 -40.80 -23.33 17.49
C LEU A 29 -41.47 -22.95 18.83
N SER A 30 -41.40 -21.64 19.17
CA SER A 30 -42.55 -20.70 19.30
C SER A 30 -42.05 -19.30 19.77
N ARG A 31 -42.37 -18.17 19.09
CA ARG A 31 -43.44 -17.16 19.37
C ARG A 31 -43.37 -16.50 20.78
N ALA A 32 -43.57 -15.19 20.99
CA ALA A 32 -44.02 -14.08 20.11
C ALA A 32 -43.84 -12.67 20.73
N ARG A 33 -44.00 -11.61 19.91
CA ARG A 33 -44.58 -10.25 20.21
C ARG A 33 -43.81 -9.32 21.19
N THR A 34 -43.92 -7.98 21.16
CA THR A 34 -44.85 -7.03 20.47
C THR A 34 -44.22 -5.61 20.39
N GLU A 35 -44.55 -4.81 19.34
CA GLU A 35 -44.72 -3.32 19.30
C GLU A 35 -43.58 -2.38 19.81
N ARG A 36 -43.45 -1.07 19.51
CA ARG A 36 -44.25 -0.02 18.82
C ARG A 36 -43.25 1.10 18.37
N GLY A 37 -43.45 1.98 17.38
CA GLY A 37 -44.48 2.10 16.32
C GLY A 37 -44.70 3.57 15.87
N GLY A 38 -44.32 3.95 14.64
CA GLY A 38 -44.57 5.28 14.02
C GLY A 38 -43.33 5.96 13.41
N ARG A 39 -43.42 6.90 12.45
CA ARG A 39 -44.55 7.32 11.59
C ARG A 39 -44.05 8.28 10.49
N ARG A 40 -44.48 8.11 9.23
CA ARG A 40 -44.92 9.19 8.30
C ARG A 40 -45.38 8.60 6.96
N GLU A 41 -46.70 8.60 6.77
CA GLU A 41 -47.35 8.64 5.45
C GLU A 41 -47.06 9.99 4.75
N GLY A 42 -47.36 10.23 3.47
CA GLY A 42 -48.05 9.43 2.45
C GLY A 42 -47.58 9.88 1.06
N GLU A 43 -48.27 9.70 -0.06
CA GLU A 43 -49.52 8.99 -0.45
C GLU A 43 -49.37 8.73 -1.97
N ALA A 44 -49.72 7.54 -2.51
CA ALA A 44 -50.99 7.24 -3.20
C ALA A 44 -51.17 8.03 -4.55
N GLU A 45 -51.67 7.50 -5.68
CA GLU A 45 -52.47 6.31 -6.02
C GLU A 45 -52.06 5.80 -7.44
N GLY A 46 -52.42 4.61 -7.92
CA GLY A 46 -53.10 3.51 -7.24
C GLY A 46 -53.48 2.31 -8.14
N ALA A 47 -53.72 1.20 -7.44
CA ALA A 47 -54.87 0.31 -7.64
C ALA A 47 -54.90 -0.67 -8.87
N PRO A 48 -55.66 -1.78 -8.80
CA PRO A 48 -54.99 -3.09 -8.73
C PRO A 48 -55.69 -4.25 -9.49
N LYS A 49 -55.18 -5.48 -9.29
CA LYS A 49 -55.90 -6.74 -8.92
C LYS A 49 -55.20 -7.98 -9.53
N LEU A 50 -54.60 -8.81 -8.67
CA LEU A 50 -55.10 -10.13 -8.21
C LEU A 50 -55.10 -11.18 -9.33
N GLU A 51 -54.06 -12.03 -9.38
CA GLU A 51 -53.99 -13.33 -8.67
C GLU A 51 -54.95 -14.39 -9.24
N THR A 52 -54.41 -15.47 -9.81
CA THR A 52 -54.32 -16.78 -9.10
C THR A 52 -53.67 -17.86 -9.98
N GLU A 53 -53.35 -18.97 -9.35
CA GLU A 53 -52.48 -20.06 -9.78
C GLU A 53 -53.20 -21.27 -10.42
N ILE A 54 -52.42 -22.12 -11.12
CA ILE A 54 -52.52 -23.61 -11.12
C ILE A 54 -53.45 -24.37 -12.12
N MET A 55 -52.77 -25.25 -12.90
CA MET A 55 -53.13 -26.58 -13.44
C MET A 55 -54.10 -26.86 -14.64
N VAL A 56 -53.48 -27.24 -15.76
CA VAL A 56 -53.49 -28.62 -16.38
C VAL A 56 -54.81 -29.27 -16.90
N ARG A 57 -54.80 -29.57 -18.21
CA ARG A 57 -55.56 -30.58 -19.00
C ARG A 57 -57.06 -30.39 -19.28
N ALA A 58 -57.38 -30.11 -20.56
CA ALA A 58 -58.44 -30.80 -21.32
C ALA A 58 -58.15 -30.73 -22.84
N TRP A 59 -58.53 -31.75 -23.62
CA TRP A 59 -58.47 -31.76 -25.09
C TRP A 59 -59.69 -31.08 -25.70
N GLY A 60 -59.51 -30.33 -26.79
CA GLY A 60 -60.61 -29.80 -27.60
C GLY A 60 -60.12 -29.31 -28.96
N ARG A 61 -60.77 -29.75 -30.05
CA ARG A 61 -60.40 -29.37 -31.42
C ARG A 61 -60.69 -27.88 -31.65
N ALA A 62 -59.66 -27.08 -31.85
CA ALA A 62 -59.75 -25.72 -32.37
C ALA A 62 -58.69 -25.54 -33.46
N ALA A 63 -59.03 -24.78 -34.52
CA ALA A 63 -58.16 -24.59 -35.67
C ALA A 63 -56.81 -23.94 -35.28
N LEU A 64 -55.74 -24.37 -35.95
CA LEU A 64 -54.43 -23.73 -35.83
C LEU A 64 -54.55 -22.23 -36.20
N PRO A 65 -54.08 -21.30 -35.36
CA PRO A 65 -54.14 -19.87 -35.68
C PRO A 65 -53.26 -19.57 -36.90
N PRO A 66 -53.62 -18.56 -37.74
CA PRO A 66 -52.95 -18.29 -39.02
C PRO A 66 -51.44 -17.98 -38.90
N LEU A 67 -50.96 -17.63 -37.70
CA LEU A 67 -49.54 -17.44 -37.40
C LEU A 67 -48.68 -18.72 -37.51
N LEU A 68 -49.26 -19.91 -37.32
CA LEU A 68 -48.52 -21.18 -37.50
C LEU A 68 -48.39 -21.60 -38.97
N ILE A 69 -49.34 -21.18 -39.82
CA ILE A 69 -49.23 -21.33 -41.28
C ILE A 69 -48.21 -20.33 -41.84
N LEU A 70 -48.17 -19.11 -41.29
CA LEU A 70 -47.08 -18.15 -41.56
C LEU A 70 -45.70 -18.66 -41.11
N CYS A 71 -45.61 -19.43 -40.02
CA CYS A 71 -44.34 -20.07 -39.62
C CYS A 71 -43.90 -21.17 -40.60
N LEU A 72 -44.82 -21.99 -41.12
CA LEU A 72 -44.49 -23.00 -42.14
C LEU A 72 -44.17 -22.39 -43.52
N LEU A 73 -44.77 -21.24 -43.86
CA LEU A 73 -44.42 -20.48 -45.07
C LEU A 73 -43.14 -19.64 -44.90
N HIS A 74 -42.80 -19.17 -43.69
CA HIS A 74 -41.49 -18.55 -43.43
C HIS A 74 -40.34 -19.57 -43.41
N LEU A 75 -40.60 -20.86 -43.15
CA LEU A 75 -39.64 -21.93 -43.45
C LEU A 75 -39.38 -22.12 -44.96
N GLN A 76 -40.19 -21.53 -45.85
CA GLN A 76 -39.98 -21.53 -47.30
C GLN A 76 -39.58 -20.16 -47.88
N TYR A 77 -39.58 -19.10 -47.06
CA TYR A 77 -39.12 -17.76 -47.44
C TYR A 77 -38.14 -17.20 -46.40
N SER A 78 -36.99 -17.86 -46.30
CA SER A 78 -35.73 -17.16 -46.01
C SER A 78 -35.26 -16.45 -47.28
N PRO A 79 -34.64 -15.25 -47.20
CA PRO A 79 -34.30 -14.47 -48.38
C PRO A 79 -33.31 -15.20 -49.29
N LEU A 80 -33.59 -15.11 -50.58
CA LEU A 80 -32.82 -15.70 -51.67
C LEU A 80 -31.47 -14.97 -51.84
N VAL A 81 -30.53 -15.23 -50.92
CA VAL A 81 -29.09 -14.93 -51.09
C VAL A 81 -28.31 -16.25 -50.97
N VAL A 82 -28.73 -17.23 -51.78
CA VAL A 82 -27.97 -18.45 -52.08
C VAL A 82 -27.66 -18.42 -53.58
N ALA A 83 -26.77 -17.49 -53.92
CA ALA A 83 -26.05 -17.34 -55.19
C ALA A 83 -24.94 -16.30 -54.91
N GLN A 84 -23.64 -16.59 -54.91
CA GLN A 84 -22.92 -17.78 -55.38
C GLN A 84 -22.17 -18.50 -54.24
N GLU A 85 -22.49 -19.77 -54.00
CA GLU A 85 -21.54 -20.76 -53.43
C GLU A 85 -21.39 -21.95 -54.38
N GLY A 86 -21.17 -21.64 -55.67
CA GLY A 86 -20.25 -22.46 -56.42
C GLY A 86 -18.87 -22.32 -55.78
N GLN A 87 -18.10 -23.40 -55.68
CA GLN A 87 -16.69 -23.27 -55.30
C GLN A 87 -15.97 -22.48 -56.42
N GLU A 88 -15.87 -21.16 -56.28
CA GLU A 88 -15.02 -20.31 -57.11
C GLU A 88 -13.56 -20.65 -56.80
N LYS A 89 -13.08 -21.71 -57.45
CA LYS A 89 -11.69 -22.20 -57.40
C LYS A 89 -10.77 -21.45 -58.36
N ASP A 90 -11.26 -20.43 -59.04
CA ASP A 90 -10.43 -19.63 -59.93
C ASP A 90 -9.35 -18.91 -59.13
N PRO A 91 -8.05 -19.19 -59.37
CA PRO A 91 -6.96 -18.60 -58.58
C PRO A 91 -6.97 -17.07 -58.61
N ALA A 92 -7.40 -16.48 -59.73
CA ALA A 92 -7.41 -15.02 -59.89
C ALA A 92 -8.45 -14.33 -59.01
N THR A 93 -9.69 -14.84 -58.93
CA THR A 93 -10.71 -14.27 -58.02
C THR A 93 -10.32 -14.45 -56.54
N LEU A 94 -9.79 -15.63 -56.17
CA LEU A 94 -9.31 -15.91 -54.81
C LEU A 94 -8.15 -14.98 -54.42
N PHE A 95 -7.20 -14.74 -55.32
CA PHE A 95 -6.06 -13.83 -55.11
C PHE A 95 -6.48 -12.36 -55.01
N ALA A 96 -7.42 -11.90 -55.85
CA ALA A 96 -7.99 -10.56 -55.75
C ALA A 96 -8.69 -10.33 -54.40
N ARG A 97 -9.49 -11.32 -53.95
CA ARG A 97 -10.16 -11.30 -52.65
C ARG A 97 -9.18 -11.34 -51.47
N ALA A 98 -8.07 -12.08 -51.60
CA ALA A 98 -7.00 -12.07 -50.61
C ALA A 98 -6.35 -10.68 -50.49
N SER A 99 -6.06 -10.04 -51.63
CA SER A 99 -5.52 -8.67 -51.68
C SER A 99 -6.46 -7.66 -51.01
N GLU A 100 -7.77 -7.78 -51.22
CA GLU A 100 -8.78 -6.97 -50.54
C GLU A 100 -8.77 -7.20 -49.01
N MET A 101 -8.71 -8.45 -48.55
CA MET A 101 -8.62 -8.76 -47.12
C MET A 101 -7.33 -8.21 -46.47
N MET A 102 -6.22 -8.19 -47.19
CA MET A 102 -4.98 -7.54 -46.73
C MET A 102 -5.14 -6.03 -46.55
N ASN A 103 -5.80 -5.35 -47.49
CA ASN A 103 -6.12 -3.92 -47.37
C ASN A 103 -7.02 -3.62 -46.17
N LEU A 104 -7.97 -4.51 -45.88
CA LEU A 104 -8.83 -4.47 -44.68
C LEU A 104 -8.12 -4.92 -43.39
N ARG A 105 -6.81 -5.23 -43.43
CA ARG A 105 -6.00 -5.76 -42.32
C ARG A 105 -6.50 -7.09 -41.73
N LYS A 106 -7.33 -7.83 -42.47
CA LYS A 106 -7.88 -9.15 -42.08
C LYS A 106 -6.91 -10.26 -42.46
N TYR A 107 -5.73 -10.23 -41.84
CA TYR A 107 -4.58 -11.07 -42.21
C TYR A 107 -4.85 -12.58 -42.14
N ASP A 108 -5.63 -13.07 -41.19
CA ASP A 108 -5.95 -14.51 -41.10
C ASP A 108 -6.86 -15.00 -42.23
N GLY A 109 -7.85 -14.20 -42.64
CA GLY A 109 -8.66 -14.48 -43.82
C GLY A 109 -7.83 -14.45 -45.10
N ALA A 110 -6.92 -13.47 -45.23
CA ALA A 110 -5.99 -13.39 -46.35
C ALA A 110 -5.06 -14.62 -46.44
N LEU A 111 -4.50 -15.10 -45.32
CA LEU A 111 -3.69 -16.32 -45.31
C LEU A 111 -4.47 -17.56 -45.77
N GLY A 112 -5.73 -17.70 -45.35
CA GLY A 112 -6.60 -18.79 -45.80
C GLY A 112 -6.82 -18.78 -47.31
N LEU A 113 -7.12 -17.60 -47.88
CA LEU A 113 -7.31 -17.44 -49.33
C LEU A 113 -6.01 -17.65 -50.12
N LEU A 114 -4.87 -17.13 -49.65
CA LEU A 114 -3.57 -17.30 -50.31
C LEU A 114 -3.09 -18.77 -50.29
N ASN A 115 -3.42 -19.52 -49.24
CA ASN A 115 -3.21 -20.97 -49.23
C ASN A 115 -4.07 -21.66 -50.30
N ALA A 116 -5.36 -21.34 -50.40
CA ALA A 116 -6.24 -21.91 -51.42
C ALA A 116 -5.79 -21.57 -52.86
N VAL A 117 -5.27 -20.37 -53.11
CA VAL A 117 -4.66 -20.00 -54.40
C VAL A 117 -3.49 -20.93 -54.73
N LEU A 118 -2.58 -21.15 -53.78
CA LEU A 118 -1.38 -21.97 -53.97
C LEU A 118 -1.65 -23.50 -53.95
N GLU A 119 -2.81 -23.94 -53.46
CA GLU A 119 -3.31 -25.31 -53.63
C GLU A 119 -3.81 -25.58 -55.06
N VAL A 120 -4.36 -24.56 -55.75
CA VAL A 120 -4.84 -24.67 -57.13
C VAL A 120 -3.75 -24.36 -58.16
N ASP A 121 -2.95 -23.32 -57.93
CA ASP A 121 -1.79 -22.92 -58.76
C ASP A 121 -0.51 -22.84 -57.91
N PRO A 122 0.25 -23.96 -57.79
CA PRO A 122 1.50 -23.98 -57.03
C PRO A 122 2.63 -23.10 -57.58
N ASN A 123 2.49 -22.56 -58.80
CA ASN A 123 3.47 -21.71 -59.47
C ASN A 123 3.08 -20.22 -59.42
N HIS A 124 2.02 -19.86 -58.69
CA HIS A 124 1.52 -18.49 -58.59
C HIS A 124 2.46 -17.58 -57.78
N SER A 125 3.47 -17.01 -58.45
CA SER A 125 4.54 -16.24 -57.79
C SER A 125 4.02 -15.12 -56.87
N GLU A 126 3.14 -14.22 -57.33
CA GLU A 126 2.63 -13.12 -56.50
C GLU A 126 1.85 -13.57 -55.25
N ALA A 127 1.29 -14.78 -55.23
CA ALA A 127 0.65 -15.35 -54.04
C ALA A 127 1.67 -15.75 -52.99
N TYR A 128 2.83 -16.31 -53.38
CA TYR A 128 3.94 -16.50 -52.45
C TYR A 128 4.42 -15.16 -51.88
N ARG A 129 4.58 -14.11 -52.70
CA ARG A 129 5.01 -12.79 -52.21
C ARG A 129 4.00 -12.18 -51.23
N GLN A 130 2.72 -12.19 -51.57
CA GLN A 130 1.68 -11.67 -50.68
C GLN A 130 1.60 -12.51 -49.39
N ARG A 131 1.67 -13.84 -49.48
CA ARG A 131 1.65 -14.72 -48.31
C ARG A 131 2.86 -14.50 -47.41
N ALA A 132 4.07 -14.37 -47.98
CA ALA A 132 5.28 -14.01 -47.27
C ALA A 132 5.14 -12.67 -46.52
N SER A 133 4.57 -11.65 -47.17
CA SER A 133 4.32 -10.35 -46.55
C SER A 133 3.37 -10.45 -45.35
N VAL A 134 2.25 -11.19 -45.48
CA VAL A 134 1.31 -11.41 -44.37
C VAL A 134 1.94 -12.24 -43.24
N LEU A 135 2.66 -13.30 -43.58
CA LEU A 135 3.39 -14.14 -42.62
C LEU A 135 4.46 -13.32 -41.86
N ARG A 136 5.18 -12.42 -42.55
CA ARG A 136 6.12 -11.45 -41.96
C ARG A 136 5.40 -10.51 -41.00
N HIS A 137 4.26 -9.93 -41.40
CA HIS A 137 3.43 -9.11 -40.50
C HIS A 137 3.00 -9.87 -39.22
N LYS A 138 2.71 -11.17 -39.33
CA LYS A 138 2.35 -12.06 -38.20
C LYS A 138 3.55 -12.72 -37.50
N CYS A 139 4.79 -12.32 -37.77
CA CYS A 139 6.00 -12.86 -37.12
C CYS A 139 6.28 -14.36 -37.41
N ARG A 140 5.74 -14.92 -38.49
CA ARG A 140 5.98 -16.29 -38.95
C ARG A 140 7.18 -16.33 -39.90
N TYR A 141 8.32 -15.85 -39.41
CA TYR A 141 9.47 -15.49 -40.26
C TYR A 141 10.03 -16.67 -41.08
N LYS A 142 10.16 -17.87 -40.52
CA LYS A 142 10.64 -19.06 -41.24
C LYS A 142 9.77 -19.44 -42.45
N GLU A 143 8.45 -19.25 -42.33
CA GLU A 143 7.50 -19.58 -43.39
C GLU A 143 7.51 -18.49 -44.47
N ALA A 144 7.56 -17.22 -44.04
CA ALA A 144 7.72 -16.08 -44.94
C ALA A 144 9.05 -16.12 -45.71
N GLU A 145 10.14 -16.54 -45.08
CA GLU A 145 11.44 -16.77 -45.71
C GLU A 145 11.36 -17.86 -46.79
N SER A 146 10.69 -19.00 -46.50
CA SER A 146 10.44 -20.04 -47.50
C SER A 146 9.62 -19.55 -48.69
N ASP A 147 8.61 -18.72 -48.46
CA ASP A 147 7.77 -18.17 -49.53
C ASP A 147 8.51 -17.11 -50.37
N TYR A 148 9.33 -16.26 -49.75
CA TYR A 148 10.19 -15.33 -50.48
C TYR A 148 11.26 -16.05 -51.30
N ASN A 149 11.85 -17.13 -50.78
CA ASN A 149 12.81 -17.94 -51.54
C ASN A 149 12.14 -18.61 -52.74
N LYS A 150 10.94 -19.21 -52.58
CA LYS A 150 10.15 -19.73 -53.70
C LYS A 150 9.77 -18.67 -54.73
N TYR A 151 9.47 -17.44 -54.30
CA TYR A 151 9.26 -16.34 -55.24
C TYR A 151 10.51 -16.07 -56.08
N LEU A 152 11.70 -16.04 -55.46
CA LEU A 152 12.97 -15.77 -56.13
C LEU A 152 13.44 -16.93 -57.03
N GLU A 153 13.05 -18.17 -56.72
CA GLU A 153 13.21 -19.35 -57.61
C GLU A 153 12.38 -19.18 -58.90
N LEU A 154 11.14 -18.67 -58.79
CA LEU A 154 10.25 -18.45 -59.93
C LEU A 154 10.59 -17.17 -60.72
N ASN A 155 11.00 -16.09 -60.03
CA ASN A 155 11.33 -14.78 -60.59
C ASN A 155 12.71 -14.27 -60.10
N PRO A 156 13.82 -14.78 -60.67
CA PRO A 156 15.17 -14.36 -60.30
C PRO A 156 15.41 -12.84 -60.46
N ALA A 157 16.31 -12.30 -59.63
CA ALA A 157 16.74 -10.88 -59.65
C ALA A 157 15.66 -9.83 -59.35
N THR A 158 14.62 -10.17 -58.57
CA THR A 158 13.61 -9.19 -58.12
C THR A 158 14.09 -8.41 -56.89
N ALA A 159 14.85 -7.32 -57.11
CA ALA A 159 15.43 -6.49 -56.05
C ALA A 159 14.43 -5.97 -54.99
N SER A 160 13.14 -5.81 -55.32
CA SER A 160 12.10 -5.46 -54.33
C SER A 160 11.90 -6.55 -53.29
N VAL A 161 11.93 -7.82 -53.69
CA VAL A 161 11.68 -8.97 -52.81
C VAL A 161 12.93 -9.33 -52.00
N GLU A 162 14.12 -9.20 -52.61
CA GLU A 162 15.40 -9.30 -51.87
C GLU A 162 15.47 -8.29 -50.71
N LYS A 163 14.98 -7.06 -50.93
CA LYS A 163 14.87 -6.04 -49.87
C LYS A 163 13.84 -6.42 -48.79
N GLU A 164 12.67 -6.95 -49.17
CA GLU A 164 11.66 -7.41 -48.22
C GLU A 164 12.15 -8.59 -47.35
N LEU A 165 12.91 -9.50 -47.95
CA LEU A 165 13.57 -10.64 -47.29
C LEU A 165 14.69 -10.17 -46.34
N SER A 166 15.52 -9.21 -46.76
CA SER A 166 16.54 -8.61 -45.90
C SER A 166 15.93 -7.95 -44.65
N GLN A 167 14.82 -7.22 -44.82
CA GLN A 167 14.04 -6.67 -43.69
C GLN A 167 13.48 -7.75 -42.77
N LEU A 168 13.00 -8.87 -43.31
CA LEU A 168 12.53 -10.02 -42.52
C LEU A 168 13.65 -10.60 -41.67
N LEU A 169 14.81 -10.86 -42.27
CA LEU A 169 15.98 -11.42 -41.57
C LEU A 169 16.47 -10.46 -40.48
N GLN A 170 16.48 -9.15 -40.75
CA GLN A 170 16.80 -8.14 -39.75
C GLN A 170 15.81 -8.15 -38.57
N ALA A 171 14.51 -8.28 -38.84
CA ALA A 171 13.48 -8.37 -37.80
C ALA A 171 13.60 -9.68 -36.98
N GLN A 172 13.84 -10.82 -37.63
CA GLN A 172 14.07 -12.11 -36.98
C GLN A 172 15.29 -12.07 -36.05
N ASN A 173 16.43 -11.60 -36.55
CA ASN A 173 17.67 -11.49 -35.77
C ASN A 173 17.49 -10.51 -34.60
N SER A 174 16.79 -9.39 -34.80
CA SER A 174 16.52 -8.41 -33.73
C SER A 174 15.55 -8.95 -32.67
N LEU A 175 14.58 -9.77 -33.05
CA LEU A 175 13.70 -10.46 -32.10
C LEU A 175 14.46 -11.51 -31.29
N GLN A 176 15.36 -12.28 -31.92
CA GLN A 176 16.23 -13.23 -31.22
C GLN A 176 17.18 -12.51 -30.24
N SER A 177 17.80 -11.40 -30.67
CA SER A 177 18.60 -10.54 -29.79
C SER A 177 17.76 -9.96 -28.64
N ALA A 178 16.51 -9.56 -28.88
CA ALA A 178 15.61 -9.08 -27.84
C ALA A 178 15.29 -10.16 -26.79
N TYR A 179 15.13 -11.43 -27.17
CA TYR A 179 15.05 -12.53 -26.20
C TYR A 179 16.35 -12.68 -25.41
N GLY A 180 17.52 -12.68 -26.06
CA GLY A 180 18.81 -12.78 -25.38
C GLY A 180 19.09 -11.62 -24.39
N GLN A 181 18.67 -10.39 -24.72
CA GLN A 181 18.76 -9.24 -23.80
C GLN A 181 17.70 -9.30 -22.69
N PHE A 182 16.55 -9.94 -22.92
CA PHE A 182 15.55 -10.17 -21.87
C PHE A 182 16.07 -11.17 -20.83
N ASP A 183 16.70 -12.24 -21.28
CA ASP A 183 17.32 -13.25 -20.41
C ASP A 183 18.53 -12.68 -19.65
N SER A 184 19.23 -11.66 -20.18
CA SER A 184 20.28 -10.93 -19.47
C SER A 184 19.77 -9.79 -18.56
N GLY A 185 18.46 -9.53 -18.53
CA GLY A 185 17.85 -8.46 -17.71
C GLY A 185 17.95 -7.03 -18.28
N ASP A 186 18.48 -6.85 -19.50
CA ASP A 186 18.66 -5.53 -20.13
C ASP A 186 17.36 -5.05 -20.82
N PHE A 187 16.30 -4.88 -20.04
CA PHE A 187 14.95 -4.57 -20.54
C PHE A 187 14.87 -3.30 -21.39
N SER A 188 15.74 -2.31 -21.18
CA SER A 188 15.81 -1.10 -22.01
C SER A 188 16.20 -1.41 -23.46
N LYS A 189 17.20 -2.28 -23.68
CA LYS A 189 17.60 -2.74 -25.01
C LYS A 189 16.53 -3.61 -25.66
N VAL A 190 15.81 -4.43 -24.86
CA VAL A 190 14.65 -5.19 -25.34
C VAL A 190 13.60 -4.27 -25.96
N LEU A 191 13.25 -3.17 -25.28
CA LEU A 191 12.32 -2.17 -25.81
C LEU A 191 12.89 -1.45 -27.05
N GLU A 192 14.20 -1.21 -27.11
CA GLU A 192 14.84 -0.63 -28.29
C GLU A 192 14.72 -1.53 -29.52
N TYR A 193 15.16 -2.79 -29.43
CA TYR A 193 15.07 -3.75 -30.55
C TYR A 193 13.62 -3.97 -31.00
N ILE A 194 12.69 -4.10 -30.05
CA ILE A 194 11.28 -4.32 -30.37
C ILE A 194 10.65 -3.09 -31.04
N ASN A 195 10.79 -1.89 -30.46
CA ASN A 195 10.12 -0.70 -30.97
C ASN A 195 10.77 -0.14 -32.24
N LYS A 196 12.10 -0.17 -32.37
CA LYS A 196 12.81 0.42 -33.53
C LYS A 196 12.89 -0.51 -34.74
N ILE A 197 12.82 -1.83 -34.54
CA ILE A 197 13.05 -2.82 -35.61
C ILE A 197 11.87 -3.78 -35.75
N VAL A 198 11.57 -4.56 -34.72
CA VAL A 198 10.61 -5.68 -34.85
C VAL A 198 9.20 -5.19 -35.16
N LEU A 199 8.67 -4.21 -34.40
CA LEU A 199 7.31 -3.68 -34.63
C LEU A 199 7.23 -2.73 -35.83
N VAL A 200 8.36 -2.20 -36.32
CA VAL A 200 8.41 -1.41 -37.57
C VAL A 200 8.22 -2.32 -38.78
N PHE A 201 8.93 -3.46 -38.84
CA PHE A 201 8.82 -4.42 -39.94
C PHE A 201 7.71 -5.47 -39.74
N SER A 202 7.20 -5.65 -38.52
CA SER A 202 6.23 -6.69 -38.15
C SER A 202 5.25 -6.21 -37.06
N PRO A 203 4.40 -5.20 -37.35
CA PRO A 203 3.49 -4.59 -36.37
C PRO A 203 2.45 -5.57 -35.79
N GLY A 204 2.14 -6.66 -36.49
CA GLY A 204 1.25 -7.74 -36.03
C GLY A 204 1.94 -8.81 -35.19
N CYS A 205 3.21 -8.64 -34.82
CA CYS A 205 3.96 -9.65 -34.06
C CYS A 205 3.52 -9.73 -32.59
N LEU A 206 2.52 -10.58 -32.31
CA LEU A 206 2.04 -10.87 -30.95
C LEU A 206 3.18 -11.25 -29.99
N LYS A 207 4.14 -12.05 -30.44
CA LYS A 207 5.33 -12.45 -29.65
C LYS A 207 6.14 -11.25 -29.18
N ALA A 208 6.34 -10.26 -30.04
CA ALA A 208 7.08 -9.04 -29.71
C ALA A 208 6.25 -8.10 -28.83
N LYS A 209 4.94 -7.94 -29.08
CA LYS A 209 4.03 -7.18 -28.19
C LYS A 209 4.02 -7.75 -26.77
N LEU A 210 3.94 -9.07 -26.63
CA LEU A 210 4.00 -9.76 -25.33
C LEU A 210 5.37 -9.64 -24.66
N LEU A 211 6.48 -9.75 -25.41
CA LEU A 211 7.83 -9.56 -24.87
C LEU A 211 8.04 -8.11 -24.39
N LYS A 212 7.54 -7.13 -25.15
CA LYS A 212 7.50 -5.70 -24.77
C LYS A 212 6.72 -5.49 -23.47
N ALA A 213 5.52 -6.05 -23.35
CA ALA A 213 4.73 -5.97 -22.13
C ALA A 213 5.42 -6.65 -20.93
N LYS A 214 6.12 -7.78 -21.14
CA LYS A 214 6.95 -8.44 -20.11
C LYS A 214 8.13 -7.55 -19.67
N ALA A 215 8.81 -6.87 -20.60
CA ALA A 215 9.91 -5.96 -20.30
C ALA A 215 9.44 -4.67 -19.59
N LEU A 216 8.32 -4.08 -20.00
CA LEU A 216 7.71 -2.91 -19.33
C LEU A 216 7.30 -3.23 -17.89
N LEU A 217 6.76 -4.43 -17.64
CA LEU A 217 6.40 -4.89 -16.30
C LEU A 217 7.64 -4.99 -15.39
N ALA A 218 8.76 -5.50 -15.90
CA ALA A 218 10.02 -5.58 -15.16
C ALA A 218 10.63 -4.19 -14.89
N LEU A 219 10.42 -3.22 -15.78
CA LEU A 219 10.78 -1.81 -15.59
C LEU A 219 9.80 -1.04 -14.68
N LYS A 220 8.79 -1.71 -14.12
CA LYS A 220 7.73 -1.13 -13.26
C LYS A 220 6.86 -0.06 -13.94
N ASP A 221 6.85 0.03 -15.28
CA ASP A 221 5.91 0.88 -16.04
C ASP A 221 4.58 0.15 -16.28
N TYR A 222 3.78 0.08 -15.22
CA TYR A 222 2.47 -0.57 -15.25
C TYR A 222 1.49 0.12 -16.22
N SER A 223 1.66 1.42 -16.47
CA SER A 223 0.79 2.21 -17.36
C SER A 223 0.93 1.76 -18.82
N SER A 224 2.16 1.59 -19.29
CA SER A 224 2.44 1.08 -20.64
C SER A 224 2.11 -0.40 -20.78
N VAL A 225 2.20 -1.21 -19.72
CA VAL A 225 1.72 -2.60 -19.74
C VAL A 225 0.20 -2.65 -19.97
N ILE A 226 -0.58 -1.80 -19.28
CA ILE A 226 -2.04 -1.77 -19.41
C ILE A 226 -2.48 -1.31 -20.81
N SER A 227 -1.77 -0.37 -21.43
CA SER A 227 -2.06 0.05 -22.80
C SER A 227 -1.69 -1.03 -23.84
N GLU A 228 -0.47 -1.57 -23.78
CA GLU A 228 0.01 -2.62 -24.70
C GLU A 228 -0.85 -3.89 -24.64
N THR A 229 -1.09 -4.42 -23.43
CA THR A 229 -2.01 -5.56 -23.24
C THR A 229 -3.45 -5.23 -23.64
N GLY A 230 -3.86 -3.96 -23.58
CA GLY A 230 -5.15 -3.49 -24.05
C GLY A 230 -5.30 -3.49 -25.58
N PHE A 231 -4.21 -3.32 -26.33
CA PHE A 231 -4.22 -3.54 -27.78
C PHE A 231 -4.27 -5.03 -28.13
N ILE A 232 -3.52 -5.87 -27.41
CA ILE A 232 -3.55 -7.33 -27.60
C ILE A 232 -4.96 -7.88 -27.33
N LEU A 233 -5.59 -7.49 -26.21
CA LEU A 233 -6.94 -7.96 -25.84
C LEU A 233 -8.08 -7.42 -26.73
N LYS A 234 -7.80 -6.47 -27.63
CA LYS A 234 -8.73 -6.05 -28.70
C LYS A 234 -8.59 -6.90 -29.97
N GLU A 235 -7.41 -7.50 -30.19
CA GLU A 235 -7.14 -8.41 -31.30
C GLU A 235 -7.51 -9.86 -30.94
N ASP A 236 -7.21 -10.28 -29.71
CA ASP A 236 -7.44 -11.60 -29.14
C ASP A 236 -7.94 -11.45 -27.69
N GLU A 237 -9.25 -11.48 -27.51
CA GLU A 237 -9.89 -11.24 -26.21
C GLU A 237 -9.55 -12.32 -25.15
N ASP A 238 -9.17 -13.52 -25.58
CA ASP A 238 -8.94 -14.69 -24.73
C ASP A 238 -7.45 -14.97 -24.48
N ASN A 239 -6.58 -14.02 -24.86
CA ASN A 239 -5.14 -14.13 -24.70
C ASN A 239 -4.69 -14.23 -23.23
N LEU A 240 -4.38 -15.45 -22.78
CA LEU A 240 -4.04 -15.77 -21.38
C LEU A 240 -2.81 -14.99 -20.88
N ASP A 241 -1.79 -14.85 -21.72
CA ASP A 241 -0.55 -14.13 -21.44
C ASP A 241 -0.83 -12.63 -21.22
N ALA A 242 -1.65 -12.01 -22.08
CA ALA A 242 -2.05 -10.61 -21.92
C ALA A 242 -2.96 -10.39 -20.71
N LEU A 243 -3.90 -11.30 -20.41
CA LEU A 243 -4.72 -11.26 -19.20
C LEU A 243 -3.86 -11.35 -17.92
N LEU A 244 -2.85 -12.23 -17.91
CA LEU A 244 -1.91 -12.37 -16.80
C LEU A 244 -1.07 -11.09 -16.60
N LEU A 245 -0.48 -10.55 -17.66
CA LEU A 245 0.36 -9.35 -17.59
C LEU A 245 -0.44 -8.11 -17.18
N ARG A 246 -1.65 -7.95 -17.73
CA ARG A 246 -2.57 -6.87 -17.37
C ARG A 246 -3.01 -6.98 -15.91
N GLY A 247 -3.34 -8.19 -15.45
CA GLY A 247 -3.65 -8.46 -14.05
C GLY A 247 -2.48 -8.13 -13.11
N ARG A 248 -1.23 -8.43 -13.50
CA ARG A 248 -0.02 -8.07 -12.74
C ARG A 248 0.22 -6.56 -12.68
N ALA A 249 -0.04 -5.83 -13.76
CA ALA A 249 0.06 -4.37 -13.75
C ALA A 249 -0.93 -3.72 -12.78
N TYR A 250 -2.22 -4.09 -12.84
CA TYR A 250 -3.21 -3.62 -11.86
C TYR A 250 -2.91 -4.09 -10.44
N TYR A 251 -2.36 -5.28 -10.27
CA TYR A 251 -1.94 -5.79 -8.97
C TYR A 251 -0.93 -4.83 -8.31
N TYR A 252 0.16 -4.47 -9.00
CA TYR A 252 1.19 -3.56 -8.46
C TYR A 252 0.72 -2.10 -8.34
N LEU A 253 -0.30 -1.67 -9.09
CA LEU A 253 -0.99 -0.40 -8.87
C LEU A 253 -1.94 -0.39 -7.66
N ALA A 254 -2.02 -1.50 -6.92
CA ALA A 254 -2.96 -1.73 -5.81
C ALA A 254 -4.45 -1.82 -6.21
N ASP A 255 -4.77 -1.83 -7.51
CA ASP A 255 -6.11 -2.08 -8.08
C ASP A 255 -6.48 -3.57 -8.03
N HIS A 256 -6.52 -4.12 -6.82
CA HIS A 256 -6.66 -5.56 -6.55
C HIS A 256 -7.97 -6.14 -7.11
N ASP A 257 -9.06 -5.37 -7.13
CA ASP A 257 -10.34 -5.80 -7.71
C ASP A 257 -10.26 -6.02 -9.22
N VAL A 258 -9.57 -5.12 -9.94
CA VAL A 258 -9.40 -5.20 -11.39
C VAL A 258 -8.42 -6.33 -11.74
N ALA A 259 -7.33 -6.45 -10.98
CA ALA A 259 -6.39 -7.57 -11.09
C ALA A 259 -7.09 -8.93 -10.91
N SER A 260 -7.90 -9.08 -9.86
CA SER A 260 -8.68 -10.28 -9.57
C SER A 260 -9.63 -10.65 -10.71
N ARG A 261 -10.33 -9.68 -11.31
CA ARG A 261 -11.21 -9.92 -12.47
C ARG A 261 -10.44 -10.44 -13.69
N HIS A 262 -9.28 -9.87 -14.01
CA HIS A 262 -8.43 -10.34 -15.12
C HIS A 262 -7.91 -11.77 -14.87
N TYR A 263 -7.42 -12.07 -13.67
CA TYR A 263 -6.98 -13.42 -13.32
C TYR A 263 -8.14 -14.44 -13.36
N GLN A 264 -9.32 -14.06 -12.85
CA GLN A 264 -10.51 -14.91 -12.92
C GLN A 264 -10.97 -15.16 -14.35
N LYS A 265 -10.87 -14.17 -15.25
CA LYS A 265 -11.18 -14.39 -16.68
C LYS A 265 -10.21 -15.42 -17.27
N GLY A 266 -8.90 -15.25 -17.07
CA GLY A 266 -7.89 -16.21 -17.54
C GLY A 266 -8.13 -17.63 -17.01
N LEU A 267 -8.46 -17.78 -15.72
CA LEU A 267 -8.76 -19.07 -15.09
C LEU A 267 -10.11 -19.70 -15.50
N ARG A 268 -11.00 -18.97 -16.18
CA ARG A 268 -12.20 -19.55 -16.80
C ARG A 268 -11.89 -20.16 -18.17
N LEU A 269 -10.91 -19.58 -18.87
CA LEU A 269 -10.46 -20.02 -20.19
C LEU A 269 -9.52 -21.23 -20.07
N ASP A 270 -8.51 -21.12 -19.20
CA ASP A 270 -7.65 -22.24 -18.81
C ASP A 270 -7.62 -22.40 -17.28
N PRO A 271 -8.44 -23.32 -16.73
CA PRO A 271 -8.44 -23.64 -15.31
C PRO A 271 -7.15 -24.22 -14.77
N GLU A 272 -6.22 -24.70 -15.61
CA GLU A 272 -4.95 -25.33 -15.20
C GLU A 272 -3.72 -24.43 -15.35
N HIS A 273 -3.86 -23.22 -15.90
CA HIS A 273 -2.75 -22.29 -16.12
C HIS A 273 -1.98 -21.93 -14.83
N SER A 274 -0.79 -22.53 -14.66
CA SER A 274 0.09 -22.39 -13.49
C SER A 274 0.22 -20.94 -13.00
N ASP A 275 0.59 -20.01 -13.88
CA ASP A 275 1.01 -18.67 -13.41
C ASP A 275 -0.17 -17.73 -13.12
N LEU A 276 -1.32 -17.97 -13.74
CA LEU A 276 -2.60 -17.35 -13.38
C LEU A 276 -3.10 -17.89 -12.04
N LYS A 277 -2.99 -19.21 -11.79
CA LYS A 277 -3.28 -19.79 -10.45
C LYS A 277 -2.41 -19.13 -9.39
N LYS A 278 -1.08 -19.10 -9.58
CA LYS A 278 -0.14 -18.48 -8.63
C LYS A 278 -0.48 -17.02 -8.35
N ALA A 279 -0.70 -16.21 -9.39
CA ALA A 279 -1.03 -14.80 -9.24
C ALA A 279 -2.37 -14.58 -8.51
N TYR A 280 -3.41 -15.34 -8.89
CA TYR A 280 -4.74 -15.24 -8.26
C TYR A 280 -4.72 -15.67 -6.80
N PHE A 281 -4.13 -16.83 -6.48
CA PHE A 281 -4.07 -17.32 -5.10
C PHE A 281 -3.10 -16.50 -4.24
N GLY A 282 -2.02 -15.97 -4.81
CA GLY A 282 -1.13 -15.01 -4.14
C GLY A 282 -1.89 -13.77 -3.67
N LEU A 283 -2.55 -13.07 -4.60
CA LEU A 283 -3.40 -11.91 -4.30
C LEU A 283 -4.51 -12.25 -3.29
N LYS A 284 -5.23 -13.37 -3.49
CA LYS A 284 -6.30 -13.80 -2.59
C LYS A 284 -5.80 -14.08 -1.16
N ASN A 285 -4.61 -14.66 -1.03
CA ASN A 285 -4.00 -14.94 0.27
C ASN A 285 -3.49 -13.66 0.94
N LEU A 286 -2.90 -12.72 0.18
CA LEU A 286 -2.49 -11.40 0.65
C LEU A 286 -3.69 -10.65 1.23
N LEU A 287 -4.75 -10.46 0.44
CA LEU A 287 -5.99 -9.79 0.87
C LEU A 287 -6.61 -10.46 2.11
N LYS A 288 -6.64 -11.80 2.16
CA LYS A 288 -7.14 -12.55 3.31
C LYS A 288 -6.30 -12.29 4.56
N LYS A 289 -4.98 -12.15 4.41
CA LYS A 289 -4.05 -11.83 5.51
C LYS A 289 -4.23 -10.39 6.00
N THR A 290 -4.32 -9.41 5.10
CA THR A 290 -4.58 -8.00 5.47
C THR A 290 -5.91 -7.88 6.20
N LYS A 291 -7.01 -8.41 5.64
CA LYS A 291 -8.32 -8.37 6.29
C LYS A 291 -8.31 -9.06 7.65
N SER A 292 -7.60 -10.17 7.79
CA SER A 292 -7.44 -10.84 9.08
C SER A 292 -6.61 -10.04 10.08
N ALA A 293 -5.67 -9.20 9.63
CA ALA A 293 -4.94 -8.28 10.49
C ALA A 293 -5.87 -7.15 11.00
N GLU A 294 -6.64 -6.54 10.09
CA GLU A 294 -7.62 -5.48 10.37
C GLU A 294 -8.73 -5.97 11.32
N ASP A 295 -9.36 -7.11 11.03
CA ASP A 295 -10.38 -7.74 11.90
C ASP A 295 -9.83 -8.03 13.31
N ASN A 296 -8.56 -8.44 13.43
CA ASN A 296 -7.94 -8.69 14.73
C ASN A 296 -7.56 -7.38 15.45
N ALA A 297 -7.17 -6.32 14.74
CA ALA A 297 -6.93 -5.00 15.32
C ALA A 297 -8.23 -4.42 15.90
N ALA A 298 -9.32 -4.49 15.14
CA ALA A 298 -10.65 -4.04 15.57
C ALA A 298 -11.17 -4.81 16.81
N ARG A 299 -10.82 -6.09 16.93
CA ARG A 299 -11.17 -6.95 18.09
C ARG A 299 -10.17 -6.82 19.27
N GLY A 300 -9.24 -5.88 19.23
CA GLY A 300 -8.22 -5.69 20.28
C GLY A 300 -7.17 -6.82 20.36
N LYS A 301 -7.14 -7.77 19.41
CA LYS A 301 -6.15 -8.85 19.32
C LYS A 301 -4.86 -8.36 18.67
N LEU A 302 -4.31 -7.27 19.20
CA LEU A 302 -3.25 -6.47 18.58
C LEU A 302 -1.97 -7.28 18.27
N ARG A 303 -1.56 -8.20 19.16
CA ARG A 303 -0.41 -9.08 18.90
C ARG A 303 -0.60 -9.95 17.65
N VAL A 304 -1.78 -10.54 17.47
CA VAL A 304 -2.10 -11.39 16.30
C VAL A 304 -2.26 -10.53 15.04
N SER A 305 -2.76 -9.31 15.18
CA SER A 305 -2.82 -8.33 14.08
C SER A 305 -1.42 -7.98 13.58
N ALA A 306 -0.49 -7.60 14.47
CA ALA A 306 0.88 -7.24 14.11
C ALA A 306 1.61 -8.38 13.37
N GLU A 307 1.49 -9.62 13.84
CA GLU A 307 2.09 -10.77 13.16
C GLU A 307 1.41 -11.09 11.81
N ASN A 308 0.11 -10.82 11.64
CA ASN A 308 -0.55 -10.95 10.34
C ASN A 308 -0.12 -9.86 9.34
N TYR A 309 0.09 -8.61 9.78
CA TYR A 309 0.66 -7.56 8.94
C TYR A 309 2.10 -7.87 8.53
N LYS A 310 2.96 -8.30 9.47
CA LYS A 310 4.32 -8.76 9.17
C LYS A 310 4.32 -9.94 8.18
N ALA A 311 3.40 -10.89 8.35
CA ALA A 311 3.23 -12.00 7.41
C ALA A 311 2.71 -11.57 6.03
N ALA A 312 1.90 -10.52 5.93
CA ALA A 312 1.43 -9.96 4.65
C ALA A 312 2.56 -9.23 3.89
N LEU A 313 3.34 -8.40 4.59
CA LEU A 313 4.53 -7.72 4.04
C LEU A 313 5.57 -8.72 3.51
N ALA A 314 5.73 -9.86 4.20
CA ALA A 314 6.62 -10.94 3.77
C ALA A 314 6.13 -11.73 2.53
N MET A 315 4.91 -11.48 2.02
CA MET A 315 4.43 -12.15 0.81
C MET A 315 4.92 -11.51 -0.48
N ASP A 316 5.00 -10.17 -0.53
CA ASP A 316 5.48 -9.42 -1.70
C ASP A 316 6.16 -8.11 -1.26
N PRO A 317 7.49 -8.12 -1.03
CA PRO A 317 8.25 -6.92 -0.69
C PRO A 317 8.28 -5.87 -1.82
N ASP A 318 8.13 -6.29 -3.08
CA ASP A 318 8.20 -5.41 -4.26
C ASP A 318 6.92 -4.60 -4.50
N HIS A 319 5.82 -4.95 -3.81
CA HIS A 319 4.54 -4.25 -3.90
C HIS A 319 4.52 -2.92 -3.13
N THR A 320 5.31 -1.96 -3.58
CA THR A 320 5.48 -0.65 -2.93
C THR A 320 4.16 0.05 -2.65
N ALA A 321 3.24 0.14 -3.63
CA ALA A 321 1.98 0.85 -3.51
C ALA A 321 1.06 0.30 -2.40
N TYR A 322 0.95 -1.03 -2.27
CA TYR A 322 0.12 -1.65 -1.23
C TYR A 322 0.85 -1.78 0.11
N ASN A 323 2.18 -1.90 0.09
CA ASN A 323 2.98 -2.02 1.31
C ASN A 323 2.88 -0.77 2.19
N VAL A 324 2.59 0.42 1.65
CA VAL A 324 2.23 1.63 2.42
C VAL A 324 1.08 1.35 3.39
N HIS A 325 -0.02 0.77 2.92
CA HIS A 325 -1.19 0.43 3.76
C HIS A 325 -0.84 -0.60 4.83
N LEU A 326 -0.03 -1.61 4.49
CA LEU A 326 0.40 -2.64 5.42
C LEU A 326 1.34 -2.11 6.50
N TYR A 327 2.32 -1.26 6.14
CA TYR A 327 3.22 -0.61 7.09
C TYR A 327 2.47 0.36 8.01
N LEU A 328 1.52 1.13 7.48
CA LEU A 328 0.67 2.02 8.28
C LEU A 328 -0.22 1.22 9.26
N GLY A 329 -0.85 0.14 8.80
CA GLY A 329 -1.67 -0.75 9.64
C GLY A 329 -0.85 -1.44 10.75
N LEU A 330 0.37 -1.87 10.42
CA LEU A 330 1.34 -2.40 11.38
C LEU A 330 1.75 -1.34 12.40
N CYS A 331 2.12 -0.13 11.96
CA CYS A 331 2.51 0.97 12.83
C CYS A 331 1.39 1.34 13.81
N LYS A 332 0.16 1.57 13.32
CA LYS A 332 -1.05 1.80 14.14
C LYS A 332 -1.29 0.70 15.18
N THR A 333 -1.00 -0.55 14.82
CA THR A 333 -1.13 -1.71 15.73
C THR A 333 -0.03 -1.74 16.78
N LEU A 334 1.21 -1.37 16.43
CA LEU A 334 2.37 -1.34 17.31
C LEU A 334 2.33 -0.17 18.31
N VAL A 335 1.85 1.01 17.90
CA VAL A 335 1.56 2.14 18.79
C VAL A 335 0.57 1.71 19.88
N LYS A 336 -0.55 1.08 19.49
CA LYS A 336 -1.55 0.54 20.44
C LYS A 336 -1.02 -0.59 21.33
N LEU A 337 0.08 -1.24 20.97
CA LEU A 337 0.79 -2.23 21.78
C LEU A 337 1.84 -1.63 22.73
N GLY A 338 2.12 -0.31 22.65
CA GLY A 338 3.22 0.33 23.37
C GLY A 338 4.61 0.02 22.80
N ARG A 339 4.71 -0.60 21.61
CA ARG A 339 5.98 -1.00 20.99
C ARG A 339 6.60 0.15 20.17
N GLY A 340 6.87 1.29 20.83
CA GLY A 340 7.32 2.54 20.20
C GLY A 340 8.43 2.35 19.17
N LYS A 341 9.56 1.71 19.53
CA LYS A 341 10.71 1.51 18.63
C LYS A 341 10.39 0.75 17.33
N GLU A 342 9.56 -0.30 17.39
CA GLU A 342 9.13 -1.03 16.19
C GLU A 342 8.09 -0.27 15.37
N ALA A 343 7.24 0.52 16.04
CA ALA A 343 6.28 1.40 15.37
C ALA A 343 7.00 2.51 14.58
N ILE A 344 8.04 3.14 15.15
CA ILE A 344 8.86 4.15 14.46
C ILE A 344 9.45 3.59 13.16
N SER A 345 10.06 2.40 13.21
CA SER A 345 10.59 1.72 12.02
C SER A 345 9.48 1.46 10.99
N SER A 346 8.35 0.89 11.41
CA SER A 346 7.24 0.57 10.50
C SER A 346 6.63 1.81 9.84
N CYS A 347 6.41 2.89 10.59
CA CYS A 347 5.93 4.15 10.02
C CYS A 347 6.98 4.85 9.13
N THR A 348 8.28 4.65 9.40
CA THR A 348 9.34 5.20 8.55
C THR A 348 9.39 4.52 7.20
N GLU A 349 9.20 3.19 7.13
CA GLU A 349 9.08 2.50 5.83
C GLU A 349 7.86 2.96 5.02
N ALA A 350 6.72 3.28 5.68
CA ALA A 350 5.59 3.90 4.99
C ALA A 350 5.96 5.28 4.41
N LEU A 351 6.64 6.13 5.21
CA LEU A 351 7.03 7.49 4.82
C LEU A 351 8.20 7.53 3.81
N ASN A 352 8.99 6.46 3.71
CA ASN A 352 10.01 6.30 2.66
C ASN A 352 9.37 6.08 1.27
N ILE A 353 8.13 5.58 1.22
CA ILE A 353 7.37 5.33 -0.02
C ILE A 353 6.44 6.51 -0.31
N ASP A 354 5.74 7.03 0.70
CA ASP A 354 4.85 8.20 0.62
C ASP A 354 5.13 9.14 1.80
N SER A 355 5.95 10.17 1.55
CA SER A 355 6.35 11.17 2.55
C SER A 355 5.21 12.11 2.97
N ASP A 356 4.12 12.18 2.21
CA ASP A 356 3.00 13.10 2.45
C ASP A 356 1.84 12.46 3.22
N LEU A 357 1.99 11.19 3.58
CA LEU A 357 1.05 10.43 4.39
C LEU A 357 0.94 10.96 5.84
N VAL A 358 0.03 11.92 6.04
CA VAL A 358 -0.28 12.58 7.34
C VAL A 358 -0.53 11.57 8.46
N ASP A 359 -1.26 10.50 8.15
CA ASP A 359 -1.55 9.39 9.06
C ASP A 359 -0.27 8.71 9.58
N ALA A 360 0.75 8.53 8.73
CA ALA A 360 2.01 7.92 9.12
C ALA A 360 2.89 8.90 9.92
N LEU A 361 2.91 10.19 9.57
CA LEU A 361 3.57 11.23 10.38
C LEU A 361 2.98 11.27 11.79
N THR A 362 1.66 11.29 11.91
CA THR A 362 0.95 11.34 13.20
C THR A 362 1.27 10.11 14.05
N GLN A 363 1.19 8.92 13.47
CA GLN A 363 1.48 7.68 14.17
C GLN A 363 2.97 7.50 14.49
N ARG A 364 3.89 8.03 13.68
CA ARG A 364 5.33 8.07 14.00
C ARG A 364 5.61 9.02 15.16
N GLY A 365 4.94 10.17 15.20
CA GLY A 365 4.97 11.10 16.33
C GLY A 365 4.50 10.44 17.63
N GLU A 366 3.35 9.74 17.62
CA GLU A 366 2.87 8.98 18.78
C GLU A 366 3.85 7.85 19.19
N ALA A 367 4.46 7.16 18.22
CA ALA A 367 5.47 6.13 18.48
C ALA A 367 6.77 6.68 19.10
N LYS A 368 7.15 7.92 18.75
CA LYS A 368 8.27 8.65 19.33
C LYS A 368 7.98 9.14 20.74
N LEU A 369 6.76 9.61 21.04
CA LEU A 369 6.33 9.90 22.41
C LEU A 369 6.41 8.66 23.32
N LEU A 370 6.04 7.48 22.82
CA LEU A 370 6.20 6.20 23.52
C LEU A 370 7.67 5.77 23.70
N SER A 371 8.60 6.39 22.97
CA SER A 371 10.03 6.08 22.98
C SER A 371 10.87 7.19 23.63
N GLU A 372 10.22 8.19 24.25
CA GLU A 372 10.81 9.39 24.86
C GLU A 372 11.62 10.29 23.89
N ASP A 373 11.41 10.15 22.58
CA ASP A 373 11.94 11.05 21.55
C ASP A 373 11.00 12.26 21.38
N TRP A 374 11.06 13.18 22.35
CA TRP A 374 10.18 14.35 22.41
C TRP A 374 10.41 15.32 21.24
N GLU A 375 11.66 15.51 20.82
CA GLU A 375 12.01 16.43 19.73
C GLU A 375 11.54 15.90 18.38
N GLY A 376 11.85 14.63 18.07
CA GLY A 376 11.38 13.98 16.86
C GLY A 376 9.86 13.85 16.81
N ALA A 377 9.18 13.71 17.96
CA ALA A 377 7.72 13.64 18.03
C ALA A 377 7.07 14.98 17.68
N VAL A 378 7.56 16.08 18.27
CA VAL A 378 7.08 17.44 17.95
C VAL A 378 7.31 17.76 16.47
N GLN A 379 8.46 17.36 15.89
CA GLN A 379 8.74 17.57 14.47
C GLN A 379 7.70 16.88 13.56
N ASP A 380 7.48 15.57 13.75
CA ASP A 380 6.53 14.80 12.92
C ASP A 380 5.09 15.34 13.06
N LEU A 381 4.67 15.65 14.29
CA LEU A 381 3.31 16.14 14.57
C LEU A 381 3.09 17.57 14.07
N LYS A 382 4.13 18.41 14.05
CA LYS A 382 4.07 19.76 13.48
C LYS A 382 3.96 19.72 11.97
N GLU A 383 4.69 18.82 11.30
CA GLU A 383 4.54 18.59 9.86
C GLU A 383 3.14 18.05 9.52
N ALA A 384 2.64 17.07 10.29
CA ALA A 384 1.27 16.58 10.15
C ALA A 384 0.22 17.69 10.34
N ALA A 385 0.39 18.56 11.34
CA ALA A 385 -0.51 19.68 11.61
C ALA A 385 -0.47 20.76 10.50
N GLN A 386 0.67 20.93 9.82
CA GLN A 386 0.77 21.80 8.65
C GLN A 386 0.06 21.20 7.43
N LYS A 387 0.20 19.90 7.20
CA LYS A 387 -0.48 19.18 6.09
C LYS A 387 -1.99 19.02 6.32
N SER A 388 -2.45 18.94 7.56
CA SER A 388 -3.88 18.86 7.91
C SER A 388 -4.28 19.86 9.01
N PRO A 389 -4.38 21.17 8.71
CA PRO A 389 -4.61 22.19 9.72
C PRO A 389 -5.95 22.07 10.47
N GLN A 390 -6.96 21.42 9.89
CA GLN A 390 -8.28 21.28 10.52
C GLN A 390 -8.41 20.08 11.47
N ASP A 391 -7.41 19.19 11.51
CA ASP A 391 -7.46 18.02 12.38
C ASP A 391 -7.13 18.42 13.83
N MET A 392 -8.17 18.40 14.68
CA MET A 392 -8.04 18.71 16.10
C MET A 392 -7.30 17.63 16.89
N GLY A 393 -7.33 16.36 16.44
CA GLY A 393 -6.60 15.27 17.07
C GLY A 393 -5.09 15.39 16.86
N ILE A 394 -4.66 15.80 15.67
CA ILE A 394 -3.24 16.09 15.40
C ILE A 394 -2.78 17.31 16.23
N ARG A 395 -3.60 18.36 16.32
CA ARG A 395 -3.31 19.53 17.19
C ARG A 395 -3.20 19.14 18.67
N GLU A 396 -4.08 18.28 19.18
CA GLU A 396 -4.01 17.78 20.56
C GLU A 396 -2.77 16.89 20.78
N ALA A 397 -2.43 16.04 19.82
CA ALA A 397 -1.19 15.26 19.86
C ALA A 397 0.06 16.16 19.86
N LEU A 398 0.11 17.19 19.02
CA LEU A 398 1.19 18.18 18.99
C LEU A 398 1.31 18.92 20.33
N MET A 399 0.20 19.44 20.89
CA MET A 399 0.21 20.12 22.18
C MET A 399 0.69 19.21 23.32
N ARG A 400 0.30 17.93 23.32
CA ARG A 400 0.81 16.93 24.27
C ARG A 400 2.32 16.71 24.08
N ALA A 401 2.80 16.63 22.84
CA ALA A 401 4.22 16.47 22.52
C ALA A 401 5.06 17.69 22.96
N GLU A 402 4.61 18.91 22.65
CA GLU A 402 5.24 20.16 23.03
C GLU A 402 5.30 20.33 24.57
N LYS A 403 4.22 19.97 25.27
CA LYS A 403 4.22 19.94 26.75
C LYS A 403 5.27 18.97 27.29
N GLN A 404 5.39 17.75 26.75
CA GLN A 404 6.41 16.80 27.22
C GLN A 404 7.82 17.28 26.90
N LEU A 405 8.05 17.87 25.72
CA LEU A 405 9.34 18.47 25.35
C LEU A 405 9.73 19.64 26.27
N LYS A 406 8.77 20.48 26.66
CA LYS A 406 8.99 21.56 27.63
C LYS A 406 9.34 20.98 29.02
N LEU A 407 8.64 19.93 29.46
CA LEU A 407 8.92 19.24 30.72
C LEU A 407 10.26 18.51 30.72
N SER A 408 10.67 17.88 29.62
CA SER A 408 11.97 17.18 29.52
C SER A 408 13.17 18.15 29.50
N LYS A 409 12.94 19.39 29.07
CA LYS A 409 13.95 20.48 29.11
C LYS A 409 13.95 21.26 30.42
N ARG A 410 12.95 21.06 31.29
CA ARG A 410 12.86 21.71 32.61
C ARG A 410 13.94 21.18 33.56
N LYS A 411 14.54 22.06 34.36
CA LYS A 411 15.45 21.65 35.43
C LYS A 411 14.71 20.85 36.50
N ASP A 412 15.30 19.73 36.95
CA ASP A 412 14.78 18.95 38.09
C ASP A 412 15.29 19.57 39.41
N TRP A 413 14.44 20.37 40.07
CA TRP A 413 14.80 21.07 41.30
C TRP A 413 15.04 20.11 42.47
N TYR A 414 14.39 18.95 42.50
CA TYR A 414 14.63 17.93 43.52
C TYR A 414 16.01 17.31 43.35
N LYS A 415 16.43 17.07 42.10
CA LYS A 415 17.78 16.61 41.77
C LYS A 415 18.85 17.63 42.14
N ILE A 416 18.60 18.93 41.93
CA ILE A 416 19.51 20.03 42.33
C ILE A 416 19.68 20.11 43.85
N LEU A 417 18.59 19.93 44.62
CA LEU A 417 18.65 19.87 46.09
C LEU A 417 19.10 18.49 46.64
N GLY A 418 19.28 17.48 45.80
CA GLY A 418 19.71 16.13 46.20
C GLY A 418 18.70 15.36 47.05
N ILE A 419 17.40 15.57 46.81
CA ILE A 419 16.29 15.04 47.62
C ILE A 419 15.27 14.24 46.78
N SER A 420 14.45 13.43 47.44
CA SER A 420 13.31 12.75 46.80
C SER A 420 12.19 13.74 46.46
N LYS A 421 11.42 13.46 45.41
CA LYS A 421 10.15 14.15 45.11
C LYS A 421 9.13 14.04 46.25
N THR A 422 9.25 12.99 47.08
CA THR A 422 8.41 12.76 48.27
C THR A 422 8.94 13.42 49.55
N ALA A 423 9.98 14.26 49.47
CA ALA A 423 10.58 14.89 50.66
C ALA A 423 9.59 15.83 51.37
N SER A 424 9.68 15.90 52.69
CA SER A 424 8.93 16.86 53.50
C SER A 424 9.49 18.28 53.38
N ALA A 425 8.66 19.30 53.65
CA ALA A 425 9.11 20.70 53.68
C ALA A 425 10.29 20.94 54.63
N ALA A 426 10.36 20.17 55.74
CA ALA A 426 11.48 20.22 56.68
C ALA A 426 12.79 19.67 56.07
N GLU A 427 12.72 18.62 55.24
CA GLU A 427 13.88 18.06 54.54
C GLU A 427 14.34 18.98 53.41
N ILE A 428 13.41 19.55 52.63
CA ILE A 428 13.70 20.57 51.60
C ILE A 428 14.47 21.74 52.22
N LYS A 429 13.98 22.28 53.34
CA LYS A 429 14.63 23.39 54.07
C LYS A 429 15.98 23.02 54.69
N ARG A 430 16.18 21.76 55.11
CA ARG A 430 17.48 21.26 55.61
C ARG A 430 18.48 21.08 54.46
N ALA A 431 18.06 20.52 53.32
CA ALA A 431 18.88 20.34 52.14
C ALA A 431 19.36 21.69 51.58
N TYR A 432 18.44 22.65 51.40
CA TYR A 432 18.76 24.03 51.01
C TYR A 432 19.82 24.65 51.93
N LYS A 433 19.59 24.66 53.26
CA LYS A 433 20.55 25.23 54.22
C LYS A 433 21.93 24.57 54.14
N LYS A 434 22.00 23.26 53.98
CA LYS A 434 23.26 22.51 53.86
C LYS A 434 24.02 22.90 52.58
N LEU A 435 23.33 22.92 51.44
CA LEU A 435 23.92 23.21 50.14
C LEU A 435 24.31 24.69 50.00
N ALA A 436 23.50 25.62 50.50
CA ALA A 436 23.83 27.05 50.54
C ALA A 436 25.08 27.34 51.39
N LEU A 437 25.27 26.64 52.52
CA LEU A 437 26.48 26.74 53.36
C LEU A 437 27.72 26.07 52.76
N GLN A 438 27.54 25.16 51.80
CA GLN A 438 28.61 24.46 51.08
C GLN A 438 29.07 25.28 49.86
N TRP A 439 28.14 25.82 49.09
CA TRP A 439 28.38 26.58 47.86
C TRP A 439 28.41 28.11 48.08
N HIS A 440 28.56 28.58 49.31
CA HIS A 440 28.70 30.01 49.59
C HIS A 440 29.97 30.57 48.90
N PRO A 441 29.92 31.71 48.20
CA PRO A 441 31.08 32.27 47.49
C PRO A 441 32.31 32.44 48.39
N ASP A 442 32.13 32.98 49.60
CA ASP A 442 33.21 33.22 50.59
C ASP A 442 33.97 31.96 51.02
N LYS A 443 33.37 30.76 50.88
CA LYS A 443 34.04 29.49 51.21
C LYS A 443 34.70 28.82 50.00
N ASN A 444 34.43 29.32 48.79
CA ASN A 444 34.85 28.73 47.53
C ASN A 444 35.58 29.79 46.69
N VAL A 445 36.47 30.57 47.32
CA VAL A 445 37.18 31.71 46.70
C VAL A 445 37.91 31.28 45.42
N ASP A 446 38.53 30.10 45.41
CA ASP A 446 39.25 29.53 44.26
C ASP A 446 38.34 29.08 43.11
N LYS A 447 37.03 28.94 43.36
CA LYS A 447 36.00 28.42 42.44
C LYS A 447 34.74 29.29 42.44
N ARG A 448 34.94 30.60 42.56
CA ARG A 448 33.88 31.58 42.83
C ARG A 448 32.73 31.52 41.82
N GLU A 449 33.02 31.44 40.52
CA GLU A 449 32.01 31.40 39.46
C GLU A 449 31.17 30.10 39.47
N GLU A 450 31.80 28.94 39.72
CA GLU A 450 31.09 27.66 39.91
C GLU A 450 30.17 27.74 41.13
N ALA A 451 30.67 28.30 42.23
CA ALA A 451 29.92 28.44 43.48
C ALA A 451 28.75 29.41 43.36
N GLU A 452 28.93 30.58 42.73
CA GLU A 452 27.85 31.55 42.46
C GLU A 452 26.76 30.96 41.56
N ASN A 453 27.13 30.18 40.54
CA ASN A 453 26.15 29.50 39.68
C ASN A 453 25.39 28.40 40.44
N MET A 454 26.08 27.51 41.16
CA MET A 454 25.43 26.47 41.97
C MET A 454 24.53 27.08 43.06
N PHE A 455 24.99 28.11 43.76
CA PHE A 455 24.21 28.82 44.79
C PHE A 455 22.93 29.43 44.20
N ARG A 456 23.00 30.01 43.00
CA ARG A 456 21.83 30.53 42.27
C ARG A 456 20.82 29.42 41.93
N GLU A 457 21.27 28.24 41.49
CA GLU A 457 20.38 27.11 41.22
C GLU A 457 19.76 26.52 42.50
N ILE A 458 20.53 26.44 43.59
CA ILE A 458 20.05 25.99 44.91
C ILE A 458 19.00 26.94 45.48
N ALA A 459 19.18 28.25 45.30
CA ALA A 459 18.21 29.27 45.70
C ALA A 459 16.91 29.18 44.88
N ALA A 460 17.00 29.10 43.55
CA ALA A 460 15.84 28.93 42.67
C ALA A 460 15.07 27.63 42.98
N ALA A 461 15.79 26.53 43.23
CA ALA A 461 15.17 25.25 43.61
C ALA A 461 14.39 25.36 44.94
N TYR A 462 14.92 26.07 45.93
CA TYR A 462 14.23 26.29 47.21
C TYR A 462 13.07 27.29 47.10
N GLU A 463 13.14 28.27 46.20
CA GLU A 463 12.01 29.18 45.95
C GLU A 463 10.79 28.45 45.37
N VAL A 464 11.03 27.45 44.51
CA VAL A 464 9.98 26.64 43.88
C VAL A 464 9.49 25.51 44.79
N LEU A 465 10.39 24.82 45.50
CA LEU A 465 10.04 23.63 46.31
C LEU A 465 9.75 23.94 47.78
N GLY A 466 10.17 25.10 48.29
CA GLY A 466 9.95 25.51 49.68
C GLY A 466 8.57 26.13 49.95
N ASP A 467 7.85 26.52 48.89
CA ASP A 467 6.48 27.00 48.91
C ASP A 467 5.55 25.89 48.39
N GLU A 468 4.51 25.53 49.15
CA GLU A 468 3.68 24.36 48.85
C GLU A 468 2.85 24.57 47.57
N ASP A 469 2.36 25.79 47.30
CA ASP A 469 1.57 26.10 46.12
C ASP A 469 2.43 26.14 44.84
N LYS A 470 3.67 26.65 44.91
CA LYS A 470 4.65 26.55 43.82
C LYS A 470 5.07 25.09 43.61
N ARG A 471 5.30 24.32 44.67
CA ARG A 471 5.65 22.90 44.60
C ARG A 471 4.56 22.06 43.93
N VAL A 472 3.30 22.22 44.35
CA VAL A 472 2.16 21.50 43.74
C VAL A 472 2.03 21.82 42.25
N ARG A 473 2.23 23.09 41.85
CA ARG A 473 2.25 23.48 40.43
C ARG A 473 3.45 22.90 39.68
N TYR A 474 4.63 22.87 40.29
CA TYR A 474 5.83 22.24 39.74
C TYR A 474 5.58 20.75 39.45
N ASP A 475 5.05 20.02 40.43
CA ASP A 475 4.78 18.58 40.36
C ASP A 475 3.67 18.23 39.36
N ARG A 476 2.70 19.13 39.12
CA ARG A 476 1.70 19.01 38.04
C ARG A 476 2.24 19.27 36.64
N GLY A 477 3.50 19.71 36.53
CA GLY A 477 4.07 20.15 35.26
C GLY A 477 3.41 21.42 34.73
N GLU A 478 2.93 22.28 35.62
CA GLU A 478 2.53 23.65 35.29
C GLU A 478 3.79 24.53 35.22
N ASP A 479 3.76 25.52 34.33
CA ASP A 479 4.89 26.39 34.09
C ASP A 479 4.88 27.56 35.09
N ILE A 480 5.90 27.61 35.94
CA ILE A 480 5.98 28.58 37.03
C ILE A 480 6.56 29.90 36.54
N ASP A 481 7.35 29.84 35.47
CA ASP A 481 8.04 30.99 34.89
C ASP A 481 7.10 31.82 33.99
N GLU A 482 6.18 31.18 33.23
CA GLU A 482 5.19 31.87 32.37
C GLU A 482 4.24 32.80 33.14
N MET A 483 3.89 32.50 34.40
CA MET A 483 3.01 33.37 35.19
C MET A 483 3.68 34.69 35.64
N ASN A 484 5.01 34.79 35.60
CA ASN A 484 5.72 36.06 35.88
C ASN A 484 5.64 37.06 34.71
N MET A 485 4.99 36.69 33.60
CA MET A 485 4.75 37.53 32.40
C MET A 485 3.25 37.72 32.09
N GLY A 486 2.34 37.15 32.90
CA GLY A 486 0.94 36.92 32.52
C GLY A 486 -0.13 37.38 33.51
N GLY A 487 0.16 38.30 34.43
CA GLY A 487 -0.86 38.76 35.38
C GLY A 487 -0.41 39.80 36.41
N GLY A 488 -0.49 41.09 36.06
CA GLY A 488 -0.56 42.19 37.03
C GLY A 488 0.75 42.62 37.71
N GLY A 489 1.42 43.62 37.11
CA GLY A 489 2.19 44.64 37.84
C GLY A 489 3.32 44.18 38.77
N GLY A 490 4.45 43.74 38.20
CA GLY A 490 5.71 43.57 38.91
C GLY A 490 6.89 43.81 37.97
N GLY A 491 7.84 44.67 38.37
CA GLY A 491 8.97 45.05 37.50
C GLY A 491 9.94 43.89 37.24
N GLY A 492 10.49 43.83 36.02
CA GLY A 492 11.49 42.83 35.64
C GLY A 492 12.74 42.88 36.53
N PHE A 493 13.04 41.76 37.19
CA PHE A 493 14.13 41.67 38.15
C PHE A 493 15.46 41.32 37.45
N ASN A 494 16.28 42.35 37.16
CA ASN A 494 17.67 42.19 36.77
C ASN A 494 18.56 42.11 38.03
N PRO A 495 19.11 40.94 38.44
CA PRO A 495 19.80 40.81 39.73
C PRO A 495 21.20 41.44 39.79
N PHE A 496 21.74 41.88 38.65
CA PHE A 496 23.09 42.45 38.49
C PHE A 496 23.12 43.72 37.63
N GLY A 497 21.97 44.39 37.45
CA GLY A 497 21.93 45.72 36.83
C GLY A 497 22.40 46.79 37.81
N GLY A 498 23.57 47.38 37.56
CA GLY A 498 24.21 48.31 38.51
C GLY A 498 23.36 49.52 38.89
N GLY A 499 23.05 49.65 40.19
CA GLY A 499 22.33 50.78 40.78
C GLY A 499 21.99 50.46 42.24
N GLY A 500 22.66 51.11 43.18
CA GLY A 500 22.62 50.73 44.60
C GLY A 500 21.21 50.79 45.21
N GLN A 501 20.74 49.64 45.70
CA GLN A 501 19.56 49.51 46.56
C GLN A 501 19.90 48.58 47.73
N GLN A 502 19.37 48.90 48.91
CA GLN A 502 19.69 48.22 50.16
C GLN A 502 18.90 46.91 50.30
N TYR A 503 19.57 45.82 50.65
CA TYR A 503 18.92 44.53 50.94
C TYR A 503 18.37 44.50 52.37
N THR A 504 17.12 44.91 52.56
CA THR A 504 16.43 44.85 53.85
C THR A 504 15.55 43.60 53.94
N PHE A 505 16.09 42.49 54.45
CA PHE A 505 15.29 41.30 54.76
C PHE A 505 14.37 41.60 55.95
N HIS A 506 13.06 41.72 55.69
CA HIS A 506 12.06 41.76 56.76
C HIS A 506 11.88 40.38 57.37
N PHE A 507 12.37 40.21 58.60
CA PHE A 507 12.15 39.02 59.41
C PHE A 507 10.89 39.23 60.24
N ASP A 508 9.73 38.89 59.69
CA ASP A 508 8.46 39.03 60.42
C ASP A 508 8.35 37.88 61.46
N GLY A 509 8.63 38.23 62.71
CA GLY A 509 8.92 37.26 63.78
C GLY A 509 9.36 37.93 65.07
N GLY A 510 8.53 38.84 65.58
CA GLY A 510 8.83 39.60 66.80
C GLY A 510 9.03 38.70 68.03
N PHE A 511 10.14 38.88 68.73
CA PHE A 511 10.37 38.36 70.08
C PHE A 511 10.30 39.51 71.10
N PRO A 512 9.42 39.46 72.11
CA PRO A 512 9.26 40.55 73.06
C PRO A 512 10.24 40.43 74.24
N GLY A 513 11.04 41.47 74.45
CA GLY A 513 11.72 41.73 75.73
C GLY A 513 13.24 41.91 75.65
N GLY A 514 13.74 42.93 76.35
CA GLY A 514 15.18 43.18 76.58
C GLY A 514 15.74 44.35 75.80
N GLY A 515 15.54 45.58 76.30
CA GLY A 515 16.18 46.76 75.73
C GLY A 515 17.62 46.93 76.23
N PHE A 516 18.54 47.29 75.34
CA PHE A 516 19.80 47.97 75.66
C PHE A 516 20.18 48.91 74.51
N PRO A 517 20.55 50.18 74.76
CA PRO A 517 20.91 51.13 73.71
C PRO A 517 22.43 51.11 73.43
N GLY A 518 22.82 51.04 72.16
CA GLY A 518 24.22 51.13 71.77
C GLY A 518 24.41 50.95 70.27
N GLY A 519 24.70 52.03 69.56
CA GLY A 519 25.00 51.98 68.13
C GLY A 519 26.35 51.32 67.85
N GLY A 520 26.42 50.54 66.77
CA GLY A 520 27.62 49.80 66.38
C GLY A 520 27.39 49.02 65.09
N GLY A 521 27.21 49.73 63.98
CA GLY A 521 27.05 49.10 62.68
C GLY A 521 28.35 48.43 62.24
N PHE A 522 28.35 47.11 62.08
CA PHE A 522 29.44 46.40 61.41
C PHE A 522 29.30 46.59 59.90
N GLN A 523 30.23 47.34 59.31
CA GLN A 523 30.28 47.65 57.90
C GLN A 523 31.28 46.69 57.22
N PHE A 524 30.79 45.85 56.30
CA PHE A 524 31.64 45.11 55.38
C PHE A 524 31.61 45.80 54.01
N ASN A 525 32.78 46.24 53.53
CA ASN A 525 32.95 46.59 52.12
C ASN A 525 33.22 45.30 51.33
N PHE A 526 32.63 45.24 50.14
CA PHE A 526 32.92 44.24 49.09
C PHE A 526 33.80 44.86 48.01
#